data_AF-A0A2V9Q6C7-F1
#
_entry.id   AF-A0A2V9Q6C7-F1
#
_cell.length_a   1.000
_cell.length_b   1.000
_cell.length_c   1.000
_cell.angle_alpha   90.00
_cell.angle_beta   90.00
_cell.angle_gamma   90.00
#
_symmetry.space_group_name_H-M   'P 1'
#
loop_
_entity.id
_entity.type
_entity.pdbx_description
1 polymer ?
#
loop_
_entity_poly.entity_id
_entity_poly.type
_entity_poly.pdbx_seq_one_letter_code
_entity_poly.pdbx_strand_id
1 'polypeptide(L)'
;MARQQRSTTPAQESTRPIVQVALYARVSTLNNQDPEMQLAELREYAARRGWQIVEEFTDQGVSGCKESRPALNRLMSDPTL
;
A
#
# COMPACT_ATOMS: atom_id res chain seq x y z
N MET A 1 -8.81 -44.47 -39.26
CA MET A 1 -7.48 -43.83 -39.42
C MET A 1 -7.70 -42.32 -39.52
N ALA A 2 -6.84 -41.52 -38.85
CA ALA A 2 -6.71 -40.04 -38.88
C ALA A 2 -7.72 -39.23 -38.03
N ARG A 3 -7.30 -38.71 -36.84
CA ARG A 3 -6.62 -37.41 -36.56
C ARG A 3 -7.63 -36.24 -36.56
N GLN A 4 -7.72 -35.32 -35.61
CA GLN A 4 -7.02 -34.97 -34.36
C GLN A 4 -7.99 -34.06 -33.59
N GLN A 5 -8.19 -34.28 -32.29
CA GLN A 5 -8.87 -33.33 -31.43
C GLN A 5 -7.88 -32.19 -31.12
N ARG A 6 -8.26 -30.95 -31.46
CA ARG A 6 -7.49 -29.76 -31.12
C ARG A 6 -7.53 -29.58 -29.60
N SER A 7 -6.41 -29.83 -28.94
CA SER A 7 -6.20 -29.56 -27.52
C SER A 7 -6.09 -28.05 -27.33
N THR A 8 -7.15 -27.40 -26.85
CA THR A 8 -7.07 -26.01 -26.38
C THR A 8 -6.41 -26.06 -25.00
N THR A 9 -5.10 -25.81 -24.94
CA THR A 9 -4.39 -25.59 -23.68
C THR A 9 -5.03 -24.39 -22.97
N PRO A 10 -5.50 -24.49 -21.71
CA PRO A 10 -5.84 -23.30 -20.95
C PRO A 10 -4.55 -22.52 -20.73
N ALA A 11 -4.50 -21.28 -21.22
CA ALA A 11 -3.41 -20.37 -20.96
C ALA A 11 -3.27 -20.24 -19.44
N GLN A 12 -2.14 -20.67 -18.89
CA GLN A 12 -1.85 -20.47 -17.48
C GLN A 12 -1.64 -18.97 -17.28
N GLU A 13 -2.66 -18.28 -16.78
CA GLU A 13 -2.51 -16.93 -16.25
C GLU A 13 -1.53 -17.00 -15.08
N SER A 14 -0.27 -16.68 -15.36
CA SER A 14 0.75 -16.47 -14.34
C SER A 14 0.31 -15.27 -13.49
N THR A 15 -0.35 -15.54 -12.36
CA THR A 15 -0.70 -14.53 -11.37
C THR A 15 0.60 -13.94 -10.83
N ARG A 16 1.00 -12.78 -11.34
CA ARG A 16 2.09 -12.04 -10.70
C ARG A 16 1.65 -11.71 -9.28
N PRO A 17 2.52 -11.88 -8.28
CA PRO A 17 2.17 -11.54 -6.92
C PRO A 17 1.78 -10.06 -6.85
N ILE A 18 0.63 -9.79 -6.26
CA ILE A 18 0.17 -8.42 -5.99
C ILE A 18 1.11 -7.87 -4.93
N VAL A 19 1.74 -6.73 -5.21
CA VAL A 19 2.59 -6.05 -4.24
C VAL A 19 1.70 -5.40 -3.20
N GLN A 20 1.85 -5.80 -1.94
CA GLN A 20 1.15 -5.21 -0.81
C GLN A 20 1.97 -4.06 -0.23
N VAL A 21 1.32 -2.96 0.14
CA VAL A 21 1.99 -1.76 0.68
C VAL A 21 1.19 -1.14 1.82
N ALA A 22 1.88 -0.65 2.84
CA ALA A 22 1.31 0.23 3.86
C ALA A 22 1.67 1.68 3.56
N LEU A 23 0.74 2.60 3.84
CA LEU A 23 0.96 4.04 3.67
C LEU A 23 1.16 4.70 5.03
N TYR A 24 2.09 5.65 5.12
CA TYR A 24 2.30 6.47 6.32
C TYR A 24 2.35 7.95 5.96
N ALA A 25 1.55 8.77 6.64
CA ALA A 25 1.53 10.22 6.48
C ALA A 25 1.64 10.94 7.83
N ARG A 26 2.23 12.13 7.83
CA ARG A 26 2.52 12.89 9.06
C ARG A 26 2.29 14.38 8.85
N VAL A 27 1.76 15.04 9.88
CA VAL A 27 1.74 16.50 9.99
C VAL A 27 2.32 16.93 11.34
N SER A 28 3.24 17.89 11.33
CA SER A 28 3.97 18.32 12.54
C SER A 28 3.16 19.25 13.44
N THR A 29 2.09 19.86 12.94
CA THR A 29 1.28 20.84 13.65
C THR A 29 -0.20 20.51 13.57
N LEU A 30 -0.94 20.82 14.63
CA LEU A 30 -2.40 20.69 14.67
C LEU A 30 -3.13 21.91 14.07
N ASN A 31 -2.41 22.80 13.38
CA ASN A 31 -2.94 24.05 12.80
C ASN A 31 -3.64 23.81 11.46
N ASN A 32 -4.66 22.94 11.43
CA ASN A 32 -5.44 22.58 10.22
C ASN A 32 -4.62 21.98 9.07
N GLN A 33 -3.48 21.36 9.36
CA GLN A 33 -2.80 20.53 8.36
C GLN A 33 -3.44 19.15 8.34
N ASP A 34 -4.02 18.78 7.22
CA ASP A 34 -4.65 17.47 7.04
C ASP A 34 -3.69 16.50 6.31
N PRO A 35 -3.36 15.33 6.89
CA PRO A 35 -2.57 14.31 6.20
C PRO A 35 -3.25 13.74 4.95
N GLU A 36 -4.55 13.97 4.75
CA GLU A 36 -5.34 13.42 3.65
C GLU A 36 -4.80 13.81 2.26
N MET A 37 -4.28 15.03 2.09
CA MET A 37 -3.66 15.43 0.82
C MET A 37 -2.42 14.58 0.50
N GLN A 38 -1.64 14.18 1.52
CA GLN A 38 -0.50 13.28 1.33
C GLN A 38 -0.96 11.85 1.03
N LEU A 39 -1.99 11.38 1.73
CA LEU A 39 -2.54 10.04 1.53
C LEU A 39 -3.19 9.89 0.15
N ALA A 40 -3.94 10.88 -0.33
CA ALA A 40 -4.57 10.85 -1.64
C ALA A 40 -3.55 10.61 -2.77
N GLU A 41 -2.43 11.35 -2.76
CA GLU A 41 -1.36 11.17 -3.74
C GLU A 41 -0.71 9.78 -3.65
N LEU A 42 -0.50 9.26 -2.44
CA LEU A 42 0.05 7.92 -2.22
C LEU A 42 -0.90 6.81 -2.69
N ARG A 43 -2.20 6.97 -2.47
CA ARG A 43 -3.24 6.05 -2.95
C ARG A 43 -3.26 6.01 -4.47
N GLU A 44 -3.24 7.18 -5.12
CA GLU A 44 -3.15 7.25 -6.58
C GLU A 44 -1.88 6.59 -7.11
N TYR A 45 -0.75 6.82 -6.45
CA TYR A 45 0.52 6.22 -6.84
C TYR A 45 0.49 4.68 -6.77
N ALA A 46 -0.03 4.14 -5.66
CA ALA A 46 -0.20 2.70 -5.47
C ALA A 46 -1.18 2.12 -6.51
N ALA A 47 -2.30 2.79 -6.76
CA ALA A 47 -3.30 2.38 -7.74
C ALA A 47 -2.73 2.31 -9.17
N ARG A 48 -1.95 3.32 -9.59
CA ARG A 48 -1.27 3.35 -10.90
C ARG A 48 -0.30 2.19 -11.10
N ARG A 49 0.17 1.57 -10.02
CA ARG A 49 1.08 0.42 -10.04
C ARG A 49 0.39 -0.92 -9.80
N GLY A 50 -0.92 -0.92 -9.56
CA GLY A 50 -1.67 -2.12 -9.19
C GLY A 50 -1.22 -2.69 -7.84
N TRP A 51 -0.74 -1.85 -6.93
CA TRP A 51 -0.38 -2.24 -5.57
C TRP A 51 -1.62 -2.28 -4.70
N GLN A 52 -1.66 -3.25 -3.79
CA GLN A 52 -2.73 -3.36 -2.81
C GLN A 52 -2.32 -2.64 -1.53
N ILE A 53 -3.08 -1.62 -1.16
CA ILE A 53 -2.91 -0.92 0.11
C ILE A 53 -3.54 -1.79 1.20
N VAL A 54 -2.76 -2.15 2.22
CA VAL A 54 -3.19 -3.04 3.30
C VAL A 54 -3.59 -2.28 4.57
N GLU A 55 -2.91 -1.18 4.88
CA GLU A 55 -3.26 -0.27 5.98
C GLU A 55 -2.69 1.14 5.75
N GLU A 56 -3.29 2.14 6.39
CA GLU A 56 -2.86 3.53 6.34
C GLU A 56 -2.64 4.07 7.76
N PHE A 57 -1.48 4.68 7.97
CA PHE A 57 -1.00 5.15 9.27
C PHE A 57 -0.83 6.66 9.25
N THR A 58 -1.40 7.36 10.24
CA THR A 58 -1.27 8.82 10.32
C THR A 58 -0.82 9.31 11.69
N ASP A 59 0.11 10.26 11.70
CA ASP A 59 0.53 10.99 12.91
C ASP A 59 0.20 12.48 12.76
N GLN A 60 -0.61 13.02 13.69
CA GLN A 60 -0.95 14.45 13.73
C GLN A 60 -0.35 15.15 14.95
N GLY A 61 0.22 16.35 14.74
CA GLY A 61 0.88 17.10 15.82
C GLY A 61 2.20 16.47 16.29
N VAL A 62 2.77 15.56 15.50
CA VAL A 62 4.02 14.88 15.81
C VAL A 62 5.16 15.57 15.07
N SER A 63 5.90 16.38 15.83
CA SER A 63 7.14 17.00 15.36
C SER A 63 8.13 15.94 14.87
N GLY A 64 8.82 16.23 13.77
CA GLY A 64 9.82 15.32 13.19
C GLY A 64 11.03 15.10 14.08
N CYS A 65 11.26 16.02 15.04
CA CYS A 65 12.33 15.94 16.03
C CYS A 65 11.99 15.02 17.21
N LYS A 66 10.74 14.55 17.34
CA LYS A 66 10.38 13.55 18.35
C LYS A 66 10.76 12.17 17.83
N GLU A 67 11.43 11.39 18.68
CA GLU A 67 11.75 9.98 18.39
C GLU A 67 10.48 9.13 18.33
N SER A 68 9.50 9.41 19.20
CA SER A 68 8.26 8.65 19.22
C SER A 68 7.26 9.15 18.18
N ARG A 69 6.88 8.24 17.27
CA ARG A 69 5.89 8.43 16.20
C ARG A 69 4.91 7.26 16.29
N PRO A 70 3.80 7.40 17.02
CA PRO A 70 2.92 6.27 17.37
C PRO A 70 2.47 5.44 16.17
N ALA A 71 2.02 6.09 15.08
CA ALA A 71 1.55 5.37 13.92
C ALA A 71 2.69 4.73 13.11
N LEU A 72 3.86 5.38 13.02
CA LEU A 72 5.05 4.77 12.43
C LEU A 72 5.57 3.58 13.25
N ASN A 73 5.55 3.69 14.58
CA ASN A 73 5.97 2.62 15.47
C ASN A 73 5.06 1.39 15.33
N ARG A 74 3.75 1.61 15.17
CA ARG A 74 2.79 0.53 14.87
C ARG A 74 3.11 -0.13 13.53
N LEU A 75 3.31 0.66 12.47
CA LEU A 75 3.73 0.16 11.16
C LEU A 75 5.00 -0.70 11.26
N MET A 76 6.02 -0.25 11.99
CA MET A 76 7.28 -0.99 12.14
C MET A 76 7.18 -2.24 13.03
N SER A 77 6.15 -2.32 13.86
CA SER A 77 5.92 -3.46 14.76
C SER A 77 4.94 -4.48 14.20
N ASP A 78 4.32 -4.22 13.04
CA ASP A 78 3.31 -5.10 12.47
C ASP A 78 3.97 -6.29 11.76
N PRO A 79 3.77 -7.53 12.25
CA PRO A 79 4.34 -8.73 11.63
C PRO A 79 3.53 -9.23 10.42
N THR A 80 2.40 -8.59 10.10
CA THR A 80 1.47 -9.01 9.03
C THR A 80 1.56 -8.15 7.77
N LEU A 81 2.45 -7.14 7.76
CA LEU A 81 2.81 -6.31 6.61
C LEU A 81 3.98 -6.88 5.80
#